data_AF-A0A1L9N863-F1
#
_entry.id   AF-A0A1L9N863-F1
#
_cell.length_a   1.000
_cell.length_b   1.000
_cell.length_c   1.000
_cell.angle_alpha   90.00
_cell.angle_beta   90.00
_cell.angle_gamma   90.00
#
_symmetry.space_group_name_H-M   'P 1'
#
loop_
_entity.id
_entity.type
_entity.pdbx_description
1 polymer ?
#
loop_
_entity_poly.entity_id
_entity_poly.type
_entity_poly.pdbx_seq_one_letter_code
_entity_poly.pdbx_strand_id
1 'polypeptide(L)'
;MYWPTSQNEKWFCGILFVQGLLVIVLNIYNLVQWQSWVNPNATQVAISYQVPINIALIMFAVAYELFLGLDMVHHKNIILLLALCISNGCVLAYSVMQYMSIHITTLTIGEDRDYYNQPLVNLSRDLWKEIQPAELLIPITVSIATLLMWPIAYWVHREFSWAIYQYVQGSLQSRKQYRGYEAYLVLIKFDFFFLVGFIIQYDLIDVHFEEPEYSLTLALIPAALLVMTMGTYFLRREYRIPTVIIAVCRLGIAAYLLSRIIVLCGNTLRANTPGKDMMLLFAIVAFVLSCLIIVCTIYCILNFEHGLKSVFARKDQVARRSFVFQELPNHTNSTRQSRLSLD
;
A
#
# COMPACT_ATOMS: atom_id res chain seq x y z
N MET A 1 8.39 -6.87 -18.25
CA MET A 1 7.13 -6.88 -17.46
C MET A 1 6.54 -8.28 -17.58
N TYR A 2 6.59 -9.06 -16.50
CA TYR A 2 6.11 -10.45 -16.49
C TYR A 2 4.58 -10.46 -16.41
N TRP A 3 3.92 -11.24 -17.26
CA TRP A 3 2.46 -11.37 -17.29
C TRP A 3 2.00 -12.56 -16.44
N PRO A 4 0.84 -12.48 -15.77
CA PRO A 4 0.27 -13.60 -15.02
C PRO A 4 0.07 -14.81 -15.93
N THR A 5 0.62 -15.95 -15.52
CA THR A 5 0.65 -17.16 -16.35
C THR A 5 -0.48 -18.12 -16.01
N SER A 6 -0.79 -18.29 -14.71
CA SER A 6 -1.89 -19.13 -14.26
C SER A 6 -3.24 -18.42 -14.42
N GLN A 7 -4.30 -19.21 -14.61
CA GLN A 7 -5.65 -18.67 -14.72
C GLN A 7 -6.08 -17.97 -13.42
N ASN A 8 -5.69 -18.51 -12.26
CA ASN A 8 -6.04 -17.95 -10.95
C ASN A 8 -5.32 -16.62 -10.68
N GLU A 9 -4.06 -16.49 -11.10
CA GLU A 9 -3.34 -15.22 -11.05
C GLU A 9 -3.99 -14.14 -11.92
N LYS A 10 -4.45 -14.52 -13.13
CA LYS A 10 -5.18 -13.62 -14.02
C LYS A 10 -6.50 -13.16 -13.40
N TRP A 11 -7.25 -14.05 -12.76
CA TRP A 11 -8.47 -13.69 -12.04
C TRP A 11 -8.19 -12.71 -10.90
N PHE A 12 -7.17 -12.98 -10.07
CA PHE A 12 -6.82 -12.11 -8.95
C PHE A 12 -6.39 -10.71 -9.41
N CYS A 13 -5.44 -10.62 -10.36
CA CYS A 13 -5.02 -9.34 -10.92
C CYS A 13 -6.15 -8.65 -11.69
N GLY A 14 -7.02 -9.41 -12.35
CA GLY A 14 -8.19 -8.88 -13.06
C GLY A 14 -9.17 -8.20 -12.12
N ILE A 15 -9.42 -8.76 -10.93
CA ILE A 15 -10.28 -8.14 -9.91
C ILE A 15 -9.66 -6.82 -9.43
N LEU A 16 -8.38 -6.82 -9.07
CA LEU A 16 -7.68 -5.60 -8.65
C LEU A 16 -7.69 -4.53 -9.75
N PHE A 17 -7.52 -4.94 -11.00
CA PHE A 17 -7.54 -4.03 -12.14
C PHE A 17 -8.94 -3.42 -12.35
N VAL A 18 -9.99 -4.23 -12.35
CA VAL A 18 -11.38 -3.76 -12.51
C VAL A 18 -11.79 -2.88 -11.33
N GLN A 19 -11.47 -3.28 -10.09
CA GLN A 19 -11.69 -2.46 -8.89
C GLN A 19 -10.99 -1.11 -9.04
N GLY A 20 -9.69 -1.11 -9.34
CA GLY A 20 -8.90 0.11 -9.47
C GLY A 20 -9.40 1.03 -10.57
N LEU A 21 -9.74 0.49 -11.74
CA LEU A 21 -10.26 1.27 -12.85
C LEU A 21 -11.59 1.95 -12.49
N LEU A 22 -12.55 1.20 -11.95
CA LEU A 22 -13.87 1.73 -11.58
C LEU A 22 -13.75 2.79 -10.48
N VAL A 23 -12.97 2.49 -9.43
CA VAL A 23 -12.75 3.40 -8.31
C VAL A 23 -12.07 4.68 -8.76
N ILE A 24 -11.04 4.60 -9.61
CA ILE A 24 -10.35 5.79 -10.15
C ILE A 24 -11.31 6.64 -10.99
N VAL A 25 -12.08 6.04 -11.89
CA VAL A 25 -13.04 6.78 -12.74
C VAL A 25 -14.09 7.51 -11.89
N LEU A 26 -14.68 6.83 -10.89
CA LEU A 26 -15.66 7.43 -9.98
C LEU A 26 -15.06 8.58 -9.16
N ASN A 27 -13.84 8.39 -8.63
CA ASN A 27 -13.14 9.42 -7.86
C ASN A 27 -12.74 10.63 -8.70
N ILE A 28 -12.31 10.43 -9.96
CA ILE A 28 -12.03 11.54 -10.89
C ILE A 28 -13.30 12.34 -11.15
N TYR A 29 -14.44 11.67 -11.38
CA TYR A 29 -15.72 12.36 -11.53
C TYR A 29 -16.05 13.20 -10.28
N ASN A 30 -15.97 12.63 -9.08
CA ASN A 30 -16.26 13.33 -7.83
C ASN A 30 -15.31 14.52 -7.61
N LEU A 31 -14.02 14.36 -7.92
CA LEU A 31 -13.03 15.44 -7.82
C LEU A 31 -13.34 16.59 -8.77
N VAL A 32 -13.73 16.30 -10.02
CA VAL A 32 -14.12 17.33 -11.00
C VAL A 32 -15.37 18.07 -10.52
N GLN A 33 -16.37 17.35 -10.00
CA GLN A 33 -17.58 17.99 -9.48
C GLN A 33 -17.27 18.89 -8.28
N TRP A 34 -16.43 18.42 -7.35
CA TRP A 34 -15.96 19.21 -6.22
C TRP A 34 -15.24 20.50 -6.67
N GLN A 35 -14.26 20.38 -7.57
CA GLN A 35 -13.51 21.54 -8.07
C GLN A 35 -14.38 22.55 -8.82
N SER A 36 -15.42 22.08 -9.53
CA SER A 36 -16.36 22.97 -10.22
C SER A 36 -17.31 23.71 -9.29
N TRP A 37 -17.48 23.23 -8.05
CA TRP A 37 -18.42 23.76 -7.07
C TRP A 37 -17.76 24.72 -6.08
N VAL A 38 -16.49 24.48 -5.76
CA VAL A 38 -15.71 25.26 -4.79
C VAL A 38 -15.16 26.54 -5.44
N ASN A 39 -15.31 27.68 -4.76
CA ASN A 39 -14.76 28.95 -5.22
C ASN A 39 -13.25 29.05 -4.88
N PRO A 40 -12.46 29.86 -5.62
CA PRO A 40 -11.01 29.98 -5.39
C PRO A 40 -10.60 30.44 -3.98
N ASN A 41 -11.49 31.13 -3.25
CA ASN A 41 -11.27 31.58 -1.87
C ASN A 41 -11.31 30.45 -0.84
N ALA A 42 -11.83 29.26 -1.18
CA ALA A 42 -11.92 28.14 -0.27
C ALA A 42 -10.56 27.58 0.19
N THR A 43 -9.49 27.77 -0.58
CA THR A 43 -8.13 27.31 -0.21
C THR A 43 -7.58 27.98 1.04
N GLN A 44 -8.23 29.04 1.53
CA GLN A 44 -7.90 29.70 2.79
C GLN A 44 -8.33 28.88 4.02
N VAL A 45 -9.22 27.90 3.86
CA VAL A 45 -9.77 27.09 4.95
C VAL A 45 -9.34 25.63 4.81
N ALA A 46 -8.84 25.05 5.90
CA ALA A 46 -8.34 23.67 5.93
C ALA A 46 -9.39 22.63 5.52
N ILE A 47 -10.67 22.87 5.83
CA ILE A 47 -11.78 21.97 5.51
C ILE A 47 -11.96 21.72 4.00
N SER A 48 -11.51 22.67 3.16
CA SER A 48 -11.58 22.56 1.70
C SER A 48 -10.66 21.46 1.14
N TYR A 49 -9.57 21.13 1.85
CA TYR A 49 -8.60 20.12 1.45
C TYR A 49 -9.04 18.69 1.77
N GLN A 50 -10.00 18.52 2.69
CA GLN A 50 -10.43 17.21 3.17
C GLN A 50 -10.95 16.30 2.03
N VAL A 51 -11.84 16.82 1.18
CA VAL A 51 -12.43 16.02 0.09
C VAL A 51 -11.38 15.65 -0.98
N PRO A 52 -10.59 16.60 -1.54
CA PRO A 52 -9.52 16.25 -2.48
C PRO A 52 -8.50 15.25 -1.94
N ILE A 53 -8.09 15.39 -0.67
CA ILE A 53 -7.12 14.48 -0.05
C ILE A 53 -7.71 13.09 0.10
N ASN A 54 -8.96 12.97 0.57
CA ASN A 54 -9.59 11.66 0.75
C ASN A 54 -9.70 10.90 -0.57
N ILE A 55 -10.16 11.60 -1.62
CA ILE A 55 -10.24 11.08 -2.98
C ILE A 55 -8.85 10.67 -3.50
N ALA A 56 -7.84 11.52 -3.33
CA ALA A 56 -6.47 11.24 -3.77
C ALA A 56 -5.89 9.99 -3.08
N LEU A 57 -6.18 9.80 -1.79
CA LEU A 57 -5.71 8.64 -1.03
C LEU A 57 -6.36 7.33 -1.49
N ILE A 58 -7.66 7.32 -1.79
CA ILE A 58 -8.29 6.13 -2.39
C ILE A 58 -7.69 5.81 -3.75
N MET A 59 -7.52 6.81 -4.62
CA MET A 59 -6.92 6.60 -5.93
C MET A 59 -5.50 6.05 -5.82
N PHE A 60 -4.71 6.59 -4.88
CA PHE A 60 -3.38 6.09 -4.59
C PHE A 60 -3.40 4.66 -4.04
N ALA A 61 -4.34 4.34 -3.13
CA ALA A 61 -4.49 3.01 -2.54
C ALA A 61 -4.73 1.93 -3.61
N VAL A 62 -5.73 2.13 -4.47
CA VAL A 62 -6.07 1.12 -5.49
C VAL A 62 -4.99 0.99 -6.57
N ALA A 63 -4.30 2.08 -6.90
CA ALA A 63 -3.15 2.03 -7.81
C ALA A 63 -1.96 1.30 -7.17
N TYR A 64 -1.71 1.54 -5.88
CA TYR A 64 -0.65 0.89 -5.12
C TYR A 64 -0.90 -0.62 -4.95
N GLU A 65 -2.13 -1.01 -4.63
CA GLU A 65 -2.53 -2.43 -4.53
C GLU A 65 -2.44 -3.16 -5.86
N LEU A 66 -2.77 -2.50 -6.98
CA LEU A 66 -2.58 -3.07 -8.31
C LEU A 66 -1.08 -3.33 -8.59
N PHE A 67 -0.22 -2.36 -8.29
CA PHE A 67 1.23 -2.50 -8.42
C PHE A 67 1.77 -3.65 -7.54
N LEU A 68 1.35 -3.72 -6.28
CA LEU A 68 1.73 -4.79 -5.37
C LEU A 68 1.16 -6.15 -5.79
N GLY A 69 -0.02 -6.20 -6.41
CA GLY A 69 -0.60 -7.41 -6.98
C GLY A 69 0.26 -7.98 -8.12
N LEU A 70 0.80 -7.12 -8.98
CA LEU A 70 1.74 -7.54 -10.01
C LEU A 70 3.06 -8.04 -9.41
N ASP A 71 3.59 -7.33 -8.40
CA ASP A 71 4.81 -7.73 -7.68
C ASP A 71 4.64 -9.09 -6.97
N MET A 72 3.46 -9.33 -6.39
CA MET A 72 3.08 -10.59 -5.76
C MET A 72 3.11 -11.74 -6.76
N VAL A 73 2.52 -11.59 -7.94
CA VAL A 73 2.54 -12.62 -9.00
C VAL A 73 3.95 -12.87 -9.50
N HIS A 74 4.74 -11.81 -9.71
CA HIS A 74 6.12 -11.91 -10.19
C HIS A 74 7.00 -12.73 -9.23
N HIS A 75 6.87 -12.48 -7.93
CA HIS A 75 7.70 -13.12 -6.91
C HIS A 75 7.07 -14.38 -6.30
N LYS A 76 5.84 -14.74 -6.70
CA LYS A 76 5.03 -15.82 -6.08
C LYS A 76 4.98 -15.69 -4.56
N ASN A 77 4.80 -14.46 -4.07
CA ASN A 77 4.92 -14.14 -2.65
C ASN A 77 3.57 -14.33 -1.93
N ILE A 78 3.49 -15.38 -1.12
CA ILE A 78 2.29 -15.72 -0.34
C ILE A 78 2.00 -14.69 0.77
N ILE A 79 3.04 -14.14 1.40
CA ILE A 79 2.87 -13.16 2.48
C ILE A 79 2.29 -11.87 1.91
N LEU A 80 2.74 -11.48 0.71
CA LEU A 80 2.19 -10.32 -0.01
C LEU A 80 0.74 -10.55 -0.44
N LEU A 81 0.37 -11.77 -0.85
CA LEU A 81 -1.02 -12.12 -1.17
C LEU A 81 -1.97 -11.91 0.03
N LEU A 82 -1.57 -12.40 1.22
CA LEU A 82 -2.34 -12.20 2.44
C LEU A 82 -2.43 -10.71 2.80
N ALA A 83 -1.30 -9.99 2.73
CA ALA A 83 -1.26 -8.58 3.04
C ALA A 83 -2.14 -7.73 2.09
N LEU A 84 -2.19 -8.08 0.79
CA LEU A 84 -3.11 -7.46 -0.17
C LEU A 84 -4.58 -7.68 0.19
N CYS A 85 -4.96 -8.89 0.63
CA CYS A 85 -6.35 -9.16 1.04
C CYS A 85 -6.74 -8.35 2.29
N ILE A 86 -5.84 -8.23 3.26
CA ILE A 86 -6.05 -7.42 4.46
C ILE A 86 -6.12 -5.93 4.10
N SER A 87 -5.20 -5.45 3.26
CA SER A 87 -5.16 -4.07 2.77
C SER A 87 -6.44 -3.69 2.04
N ASN A 88 -6.98 -4.56 1.18
CA ASN A 88 -8.23 -4.28 0.48
C ASN A 88 -9.41 -4.11 1.47
N GLY A 89 -9.37 -4.82 2.60
CA GLY A 89 -10.29 -4.61 3.72
C GLY A 89 -10.12 -3.24 4.39
N CYS A 90 -8.89 -2.75 4.53
CA CYS A 90 -8.62 -1.37 4.99
C CYS A 90 -9.12 -0.33 3.98
N VAL A 91 -8.92 -0.54 2.68
CA VAL A 91 -9.45 0.32 1.61
C VAL A 91 -10.98 0.34 1.64
N LEU A 92 -11.62 -0.80 1.89
CA LEU A 92 -13.06 -0.87 2.09
C LEU A 92 -13.51 -0.01 3.28
N ALA A 93 -12.91 -0.21 4.45
CA ALA A 93 -13.24 0.58 5.64
C ALA A 93 -13.06 2.08 5.36
N TYR A 94 -11.96 2.45 4.73
CA TYR A 94 -11.67 3.83 4.35
C TYR A 94 -12.70 4.39 3.37
N SER A 95 -13.13 3.63 2.36
CA SER A 95 -14.15 4.07 1.40
C SER A 95 -15.52 4.38 2.04
N VAL A 96 -15.89 3.62 3.07
CA VAL A 96 -17.11 3.90 3.85
C VAL A 96 -16.93 5.19 4.67
N MET A 97 -15.77 5.38 5.28
CA MET A 97 -15.46 6.60 6.03
C MET A 97 -15.42 7.82 5.11
N GLN A 98 -14.86 7.70 3.90
CA GLN A 98 -14.85 8.74 2.88
C GLN A 98 -16.27 9.22 2.56
N TYR A 99 -17.20 8.29 2.29
CA TYR A 99 -18.60 8.65 2.02
C TYR A 99 -19.19 9.52 3.14
N MET A 100 -19.03 9.09 4.40
CA MET A 100 -19.56 9.82 5.55
C MET A 100 -18.91 11.20 5.71
N SER A 101 -17.59 11.26 5.52
CA SER A 101 -16.85 12.49 5.63
C SER A 101 -17.20 13.50 4.56
N ILE A 102 -17.32 13.08 3.30
CA ILE A 102 -17.68 13.98 2.21
C ILE A 102 -19.09 14.54 2.45
N HIS A 103 -20.02 13.72 2.93
CA HIS A 103 -21.35 14.18 3.32
C HIS A 103 -21.29 15.30 4.37
N ILE A 104 -20.58 15.06 5.47
CA ILE A 104 -20.42 16.04 6.55
C ILE A 104 -19.75 17.31 6.02
N THR A 105 -18.67 17.18 5.25
CA THR A 105 -17.93 18.33 4.69
C THR A 105 -18.81 19.17 3.76
N THR A 106 -19.66 18.55 2.93
CA THR A 106 -20.57 19.31 2.04
C THR A 106 -21.61 20.13 2.82
N LEU A 107 -22.01 19.69 4.01
CA LEU A 107 -22.93 20.43 4.87
C LEU A 107 -22.20 21.59 5.58
N THR A 108 -21.04 21.33 6.17
CA THR A 108 -20.31 22.32 6.97
C THR A 108 -19.75 23.46 6.11
N ILE A 109 -19.14 23.15 4.96
CA ILE A 109 -18.51 24.17 4.10
C ILE A 109 -19.55 25.09 3.43
N GLY A 110 -20.80 24.65 3.32
CA GLY A 110 -21.90 25.48 2.81
C GLY A 110 -22.29 26.62 3.75
N GLU A 111 -22.04 26.46 5.04
CA GLU A 111 -22.32 27.46 6.08
C GLU A 111 -21.16 28.45 6.26
N ASP A 112 -19.93 28.01 5.98
CA ASP A 112 -18.73 28.82 6.12
C ASP A 112 -18.66 29.99 5.11
N ARG A 113 -18.07 31.09 5.56
CA ARG A 113 -17.88 32.33 4.80
C ARG A 113 -16.44 32.81 4.93
N ASP A 114 -15.93 33.47 3.91
CA ASP A 114 -14.61 34.10 3.98
C ASP A 114 -14.62 35.37 4.85
N TYR A 115 -13.44 35.97 5.04
CA TYR A 115 -13.27 37.22 5.80
C TYR A 115 -14.12 38.38 5.26
N TYR A 116 -14.42 38.37 3.95
CA TYR A 116 -15.26 39.36 3.28
C TYR A 116 -16.74 38.94 3.19
N ASN A 117 -17.13 37.92 3.96
CA ASN A 117 -18.48 37.35 4.02
C ASN A 117 -18.99 36.78 2.69
N GLN A 118 -18.10 36.40 1.77
CA GLN A 118 -18.46 35.72 0.53
C GLN A 118 -18.57 34.20 0.78
N PRO A 119 -19.51 33.52 0.10
CA PRO A 119 -19.63 32.08 0.21
C PRO A 119 -18.41 31.39 -0.40
N LEU A 120 -17.88 30.40 0.31
CA LEU A 120 -16.75 29.57 -0.15
C LEU A 120 -17.16 28.62 -1.29
N VAL A 121 -18.47 28.44 -1.49
CA VAL A 121 -19.05 27.48 -2.43
C VAL A 121 -20.22 28.07 -3.20
N ASN A 122 -20.53 27.48 -4.34
CA ASN A 122 -21.69 27.90 -5.12
C ASN A 122 -23.01 27.37 -4.52
N LEU A 123 -23.71 28.23 -3.79
CA LEU A 123 -24.99 27.93 -3.12
C LEU A 123 -26.16 27.60 -4.08
N SER A 124 -26.03 27.90 -5.38
CA SER A 124 -27.08 27.60 -6.35
C SER A 124 -27.19 26.11 -6.70
N ARG A 125 -26.17 25.31 -6.37
CA ARG A 125 -26.05 23.90 -6.73
C ARG A 125 -25.88 23.05 -5.48
N ASP A 126 -26.69 22.01 -5.39
CA ASP A 126 -26.59 21.00 -4.33
C ASP A 126 -25.61 19.90 -4.77
N LEU A 127 -24.33 20.08 -4.46
CA LEU A 127 -23.27 19.16 -4.86
C LEU A 127 -23.53 17.74 -4.35
N TRP A 128 -24.03 17.60 -3.12
CA TRP A 128 -24.22 16.29 -2.49
C TRP A 128 -25.12 15.40 -3.32
N LYS A 129 -26.25 15.92 -3.82
CA LYS A 129 -27.17 15.14 -4.66
C LYS A 129 -26.53 14.59 -5.93
N GLU A 130 -25.52 15.28 -6.46
CA GLU A 130 -24.86 14.90 -7.71
C GLU A 130 -23.72 13.90 -7.51
N ILE A 131 -22.98 14.00 -6.40
CA ILE A 131 -21.85 13.11 -6.09
C ILE A 131 -22.27 11.89 -5.28
N GLN A 132 -23.37 11.96 -4.52
CA GLN A 132 -23.86 10.87 -3.67
C GLN A 132 -23.94 9.51 -4.38
N PRO A 133 -24.52 9.37 -5.59
CA PRO A 133 -24.59 8.06 -6.24
C PRO A 133 -23.20 7.54 -6.63
N ALA A 134 -22.29 8.41 -7.07
CA ALA A 134 -20.94 8.03 -7.45
C ALA A 134 -20.09 7.66 -6.21
N GLU A 135 -20.20 8.43 -5.12
CA GLU A 135 -19.55 8.12 -3.84
C GLU A 135 -20.07 6.82 -3.21
N LEU A 136 -21.36 6.50 -3.36
CA LEU A 136 -21.92 5.23 -2.87
C LEU A 136 -21.43 4.02 -3.67
N LEU A 137 -21.17 4.18 -4.97
CA LEU A 137 -20.66 3.11 -5.83
C LEU A 137 -19.23 2.69 -5.49
N ILE A 138 -18.42 3.57 -4.90
CA ILE A 138 -17.03 3.29 -4.48
C ILE A 138 -16.98 2.14 -3.45
N PRO A 139 -17.57 2.26 -2.23
CA PRO A 139 -17.53 1.19 -1.23
C PRO A 139 -18.24 -0.08 -1.71
N ILE A 140 -19.28 0.02 -2.54
CA ILE A 140 -19.94 -1.15 -3.14
C ILE A 140 -18.97 -1.92 -4.04
N THR A 141 -18.25 -1.20 -4.92
CA THR A 141 -17.28 -1.81 -5.84
C THR A 141 -16.15 -2.49 -5.07
N VAL A 142 -15.57 -1.79 -4.09
CA VAL A 142 -14.50 -2.34 -3.23
C VAL A 142 -15.01 -3.52 -2.39
N SER A 143 -16.25 -3.48 -1.91
CA SER A 143 -16.87 -4.59 -1.16
C SER A 143 -16.98 -5.85 -2.01
N ILE A 144 -17.52 -5.74 -3.22
CA ILE A 144 -17.67 -6.87 -4.14
C ILE A 144 -16.30 -7.45 -4.48
N ALA A 145 -15.33 -6.60 -4.81
CA ALA A 145 -13.97 -7.04 -5.11
C ALA A 145 -13.30 -7.71 -3.89
N THR A 146 -13.45 -7.16 -2.67
CA THR A 146 -12.96 -7.78 -1.42
C THR A 146 -13.55 -9.18 -1.23
N LEU A 147 -14.87 -9.33 -1.40
CA LEU A 147 -15.55 -10.62 -1.25
C LEU A 147 -15.09 -11.65 -2.27
N LEU A 148 -14.81 -11.22 -3.51
CA LEU A 148 -14.29 -12.10 -4.57
C LEU A 148 -12.81 -12.42 -4.41
N MET A 149 -12.01 -11.51 -3.85
CA MET A 149 -10.57 -11.70 -3.66
C MET A 149 -10.25 -12.85 -2.70
N TRP A 150 -10.96 -12.99 -1.58
CA TRP A 150 -10.69 -14.03 -0.59
C TRP A 150 -10.72 -15.47 -1.12
N PRO A 151 -11.78 -15.94 -1.81
CA PRO A 151 -11.80 -17.28 -2.36
C PRO A 151 -10.70 -17.46 -3.41
N ILE A 152 -10.49 -16.49 -4.31
CA ILE A 152 -9.45 -16.60 -5.35
C ILE A 152 -8.04 -16.61 -4.73
N ALA A 153 -7.81 -15.82 -3.68
CA ALA A 153 -6.57 -15.83 -2.92
C ALA A 153 -6.29 -17.21 -2.31
N TYR A 154 -7.30 -17.95 -1.88
CA TYR A 154 -7.11 -19.33 -1.42
C TYR A 154 -6.57 -20.25 -2.53
N TRP A 155 -7.11 -20.14 -3.75
CA TRP A 155 -6.62 -20.92 -4.90
C TRP A 155 -5.20 -20.52 -5.30
N VAL A 156 -4.91 -19.22 -5.39
CA VAL A 156 -3.57 -18.69 -5.70
C VAL A 156 -2.57 -19.12 -4.62
N HIS A 157 -2.96 -19.06 -3.34
CA HIS A 157 -2.14 -19.54 -2.22
C HIS A 157 -1.76 -21.02 -2.41
N ARG A 158 -2.71 -21.87 -2.84
CA ARG A 158 -2.45 -23.29 -3.09
C ARG A 158 -1.44 -23.49 -4.22
N GLU A 159 -1.58 -22.74 -5.31
CA GLU A 159 -0.64 -22.77 -6.44
C GLU A 159 0.76 -22.33 -6.02
N PHE A 160 0.87 -21.21 -5.31
CA PHE A 160 2.17 -20.70 -4.83
C PHE A 160 2.81 -21.66 -3.84
N SER A 161 2.02 -22.24 -2.94
CA SER A 161 2.50 -23.23 -1.97
C SER A 161 3.06 -24.48 -2.67
N TRP A 162 2.38 -24.96 -3.70
CA TRP A 162 2.84 -26.10 -4.49
C TRP A 162 4.09 -25.78 -5.30
N ALA A 163 4.15 -24.61 -5.94
CA ALA A 163 5.34 -24.16 -6.67
C ALA A 163 6.55 -24.05 -5.72
N ILE A 164 6.39 -23.39 -4.57
CA ILE A 164 7.45 -23.27 -3.55
C ILE A 164 7.88 -24.65 -3.04
N TYR A 165 6.95 -25.58 -2.85
CA TYR A 165 7.27 -26.94 -2.41
C TYR A 165 8.22 -27.66 -3.38
N GLN A 166 8.02 -27.49 -4.70
CA GLN A 166 8.85 -28.15 -5.72
C GLN A 166 10.27 -27.57 -5.83
N TYR A 167 10.41 -26.25 -5.75
CA TYR A 167 11.71 -25.60 -5.94
C TYR A 167 12.59 -25.63 -4.69
N VAL A 168 11.99 -25.62 -3.50
CA VAL A 168 12.75 -25.50 -2.27
C VAL A 168 13.13 -26.91 -1.79
N GLN A 169 14.25 -27.42 -2.27
CA GLN A 169 14.99 -28.55 -1.69
C GLN A 169 16.17 -28.01 -0.85
N GLY A 170 15.86 -27.38 0.28
CA GLY A 170 16.85 -26.79 1.20
C GLY A 170 16.54 -27.05 2.67
N SER A 171 17.55 -26.85 3.53
CA SER A 171 17.44 -27.00 4.99
C SER A 171 16.30 -26.14 5.58
N LEU A 172 15.63 -26.67 6.60
CA LEU A 172 14.46 -26.02 7.22
C LEU A 172 14.79 -24.62 7.80
N GLN A 173 16.02 -24.42 8.26
CA GLN A 173 16.46 -23.18 8.91
C GLN A 173 16.58 -22.01 7.94
N SER A 174 17.20 -22.21 6.77
CA SER A 174 17.33 -21.16 5.75
C SER A 174 15.98 -20.72 5.18
N ARG A 175 14.98 -21.63 5.14
CA ARG A 175 13.61 -21.29 4.73
C ARG A 175 12.92 -20.36 5.72
N LYS A 176 13.06 -20.61 7.02
CA LYS A 176 12.46 -19.77 8.07
C LYS A 176 13.02 -18.36 8.03
N GLN A 177 14.33 -18.22 7.87
CA GLN A 177 14.99 -16.92 7.77
C GLN A 177 14.55 -16.14 6.54
N TYR A 178 14.49 -16.80 5.37
CA TYR A 178 14.02 -16.18 4.14
C TYR A 178 12.56 -15.70 4.25
N ARG A 179 11.67 -16.49 4.86
CA ARG A 179 10.28 -16.08 5.15
C ARG A 179 10.22 -14.85 6.07
N GLY A 180 11.09 -14.77 7.08
CA GLY A 180 11.18 -13.60 7.95
C GLY A 180 11.61 -12.34 7.18
N TYR A 181 12.56 -12.47 6.26
CA TYR A 181 12.96 -11.37 5.38
C TYR A 181 11.84 -10.96 4.39
N GLU A 182 11.14 -11.92 3.79
CA GLU A 182 9.99 -11.61 2.93
C GLU A 182 8.87 -10.92 3.71
N ALA A 183 8.59 -11.36 4.95
CA ALA A 183 7.65 -10.68 5.84
C ALA A 183 8.07 -9.24 6.11
N TYR A 184 9.35 -9.01 6.42
CA TYR A 184 9.90 -7.66 6.60
C TYR A 184 9.69 -6.77 5.36
N LEU A 185 9.99 -7.28 4.16
CA LEU A 185 9.80 -6.54 2.91
C LEU A 185 8.34 -6.18 2.66
N VAL A 186 7.42 -7.12 2.91
CA VAL A 186 5.98 -6.89 2.73
C VAL A 186 5.49 -5.85 3.74
N LEU A 187 5.83 -6.00 5.02
CA LEU A 187 5.43 -5.06 6.07
C LEU A 187 5.90 -3.64 5.77
N ILE A 188 7.16 -3.47 5.34
CA ILE A 188 7.71 -2.15 5.01
C ILE A 188 7.00 -1.46 3.84
N LYS A 189 6.56 -2.21 2.83
CA LYS A 189 5.82 -1.67 1.69
C LYS A 189 4.49 -1.08 2.14
N PHE A 190 3.72 -1.83 2.92
CA PHE A 190 2.44 -1.34 3.46
C PHE A 190 2.63 -0.25 4.52
N ASP A 191 3.60 -0.37 5.41
CA ASP A 191 3.93 0.65 6.41
C ASP A 191 4.23 1.99 5.74
N PHE A 192 5.03 2.00 4.66
CA PHE A 192 5.29 3.21 3.90
C PHE A 192 4.02 3.83 3.32
N PHE A 193 3.12 3.01 2.75
CA PHE A 193 1.83 3.49 2.24
C PHE A 193 0.98 4.13 3.35
N PHE A 194 0.79 3.45 4.48
CA PHE A 194 -0.04 3.98 5.58
C PHE A 194 0.60 5.20 6.26
N LEU A 195 1.93 5.21 6.41
CA LEU A 195 2.66 6.34 6.97
C LEU A 195 2.55 7.58 6.08
N VAL A 196 2.72 7.44 4.76
CA VAL A 196 2.55 8.55 3.82
C VAL A 196 1.12 9.06 3.82
N GLY A 197 0.13 8.15 3.83
CA GLY A 197 -1.28 8.52 3.94
C GLY A 197 -1.57 9.33 5.21
N PHE A 198 -1.08 8.86 6.37
CA PHE A 198 -1.18 9.59 7.63
C PHE A 198 -0.54 10.98 7.56
N ILE A 199 0.72 11.07 7.08
CA ILE A 199 1.44 12.35 7.00
C ILE A 199 0.67 13.33 6.11
N ILE A 200 0.25 12.92 4.90
CA ILE A 200 -0.47 13.81 3.98
C ILE A 200 -1.78 14.33 4.60
N GLN A 201 -2.57 13.46 5.25
CA GLN A 201 -3.81 13.91 5.90
C GLN A 201 -3.54 14.83 7.08
N TYR A 202 -2.64 14.45 7.98
CA TYR A 202 -2.32 15.23 9.17
C TYR A 202 -1.76 16.60 8.79
N ASP A 203 -0.81 16.64 7.87
CA ASP A 203 -0.09 17.84 7.48
C ASP A 203 -0.99 18.86 6.77
N LEU A 204 -1.81 18.41 5.81
CA LEU A 204 -2.66 19.32 5.01
C LEU A 204 -3.99 19.69 5.69
N ILE A 205 -4.46 18.94 6.68
CA ILE A 205 -5.76 19.20 7.31
C ILE A 205 -5.58 19.77 8.73
N ASP A 206 -4.63 19.25 9.53
CA ASP A 206 -4.46 19.67 10.93
C ASP A 206 -3.43 20.79 11.09
N VAL A 207 -2.31 20.71 10.36
CA VAL A 207 -1.11 21.55 10.63
C VAL A 207 -0.74 22.46 9.45
N HIS A 208 -1.59 22.58 8.43
CA HIS A 208 -1.25 23.24 7.16
C HIS A 208 -0.70 24.66 7.31
N PHE A 209 -1.17 25.40 8.31
CA PHE A 209 -0.77 26.80 8.57
C PHE A 209 0.20 26.97 9.76
N GLU A 210 0.68 25.88 10.36
CA GLU A 210 1.56 25.91 11.53
C GLU A 210 3.01 25.54 11.16
N GLU A 211 3.82 26.57 10.90
CA GLU A 211 5.27 26.41 10.74
C GLU A 211 5.99 26.46 12.10
N PRO A 212 7.01 25.62 12.37
CA PRO A 212 7.72 24.73 11.43
C PRO A 212 7.16 23.30 11.37
N GLU A 213 6.06 23.01 12.07
CA GLU A 213 5.55 21.64 12.19
C GLU A 213 5.16 21.07 10.82
N TYR A 214 4.52 21.87 9.96
CA TYR A 214 4.18 21.47 8.60
C TYR A 214 5.39 20.92 7.82
N SER A 215 6.40 21.78 7.63
CA SER A 215 7.64 21.45 6.91
C SER A 215 8.41 20.27 7.51
N LEU A 216 8.43 20.15 8.84
CA LEU A 216 9.07 19.03 9.51
C LEU A 216 8.33 17.71 9.27
N THR A 217 7.00 17.71 9.33
CA THR A 217 6.24 16.47 9.11
C THR A 217 6.26 16.03 7.66
N LEU A 218 6.21 16.97 6.70
CA LEU A 218 6.38 16.66 5.29
C LEU A 218 7.76 16.04 4.98
N ALA A 219 8.82 16.49 5.70
CA ALA A 219 10.16 15.92 5.58
C ALA A 219 10.27 14.46 6.08
N LEU A 220 9.29 13.94 6.83
CA LEU A 220 9.28 12.52 7.22
C LEU A 220 9.05 11.59 6.02
N ILE A 221 8.38 12.03 4.94
CA ILE A 221 8.13 11.19 3.75
C ILE A 221 9.46 10.77 3.08
N PRO A 222 10.35 11.68 2.67
CA PRO A 222 11.64 11.30 2.09
C PRO A 222 12.54 10.59 3.11
N ALA A 223 12.49 10.95 4.39
CA ALA A 223 13.23 10.26 5.44
C ALA A 223 12.79 8.78 5.59
N ALA A 224 11.48 8.51 5.56
CA ALA A 224 10.93 7.17 5.62
C ALA A 224 11.33 6.33 4.40
N LEU A 225 11.34 6.94 3.21
CA LEU A 225 11.83 6.30 1.98
C LEU A 225 13.32 5.91 2.08
N LEU A 226 14.15 6.80 2.64
CA LEU A 226 15.56 6.53 2.90
C LEU A 226 15.73 5.39 3.91
N VAL A 227 15.00 5.41 5.03
CA VAL A 227 15.03 4.35 6.04
C VAL A 227 14.57 3.00 5.46
N MET A 228 13.53 3.00 4.62
CA MET A 228 13.06 1.80 3.90
C MET A 228 14.14 1.21 2.98
N THR A 229 14.75 2.05 2.14
CA THR A 229 15.73 1.60 1.13
C THR A 229 17.03 1.14 1.79
N MET A 230 17.57 1.93 2.72
CA MET A 230 18.76 1.57 3.48
C MET A 230 18.54 0.34 4.37
N GLY A 231 17.39 0.25 5.06
CA GLY A 231 17.03 -0.91 5.87
C GLY A 231 17.03 -2.20 5.06
N THR A 232 16.36 -2.19 3.91
CA THR A 232 16.32 -3.33 2.99
C THR A 232 17.72 -3.74 2.52
N TYR A 233 18.57 -2.77 2.21
CA TYR A 233 19.94 -3.00 1.76
C TYR A 233 20.83 -3.59 2.87
N PHE A 234 20.80 -3.04 4.08
CA PHE A 234 21.61 -3.51 5.21
C PHE A 234 21.18 -4.89 5.71
N LEU A 235 19.87 -5.18 5.72
CA LEU A 235 19.35 -6.51 6.04
C LEU A 235 19.77 -7.55 5.00
N ARG A 236 19.77 -7.21 3.70
CA ARG A 236 20.24 -8.11 2.65
C ARG A 236 21.75 -8.41 2.76
N ARG A 237 22.54 -7.44 3.23
CA ARG A 237 24.00 -7.61 3.43
C ARG A 237 24.39 -8.17 4.80
N GLU A 238 23.43 -8.34 5.71
CA GLU A 238 23.63 -8.77 7.10
C GLU A 238 24.57 -7.83 7.89
N TYR A 239 24.50 -6.51 7.65
CA TYR A 239 25.31 -5.55 8.42
C TYR A 239 24.65 -5.22 9.76
N ARG A 240 25.17 -5.81 10.85
CA ARG A 240 24.63 -5.67 12.23
C ARG A 240 24.45 -4.21 12.67
N ILE A 241 25.55 -3.45 12.73
CA ILE A 241 25.55 -2.07 13.26
C ILE A 241 24.56 -1.15 12.53
N PRO A 242 24.60 -1.01 11.18
CA PRO A 242 23.66 -0.11 10.51
C PRO A 242 22.21 -0.64 10.55
N THR A 243 21.98 -1.95 10.66
CA THR A 243 20.62 -2.48 10.87
C THR A 243 20.07 -2.09 12.24
N VAL A 244 20.91 -2.05 13.29
CA VAL A 244 20.51 -1.55 14.62
C VAL A 244 20.15 -0.07 14.55
N ILE A 245 20.93 0.75 13.83
CA ILE A 245 20.61 2.17 13.61
C ILE A 245 19.24 2.33 12.94
N ILE A 246 18.97 1.55 11.88
CA ILE A 246 17.66 1.55 11.21
C ILE A 246 16.53 1.12 12.17
N ALA A 247 16.76 0.12 13.02
CA ALA A 247 15.77 -0.30 14.03
C ALA A 247 15.45 0.82 15.03
N VAL A 248 16.46 1.59 15.46
CA VAL A 248 16.26 2.77 16.33
C VAL A 248 15.49 3.87 15.60
N CYS A 249 15.81 4.17 14.34
CA CYS A 249 15.05 5.12 13.53
C CYS A 249 13.57 4.70 13.40
N ARG A 250 13.31 3.40 13.20
CA ARG A 250 11.95 2.85 13.14
C ARG A 250 11.21 2.97 14.47
N LEU A 251 11.91 2.79 15.59
CA LEU A 251 11.35 3.05 16.92
C LEU A 251 10.96 4.53 17.09
N GLY A 252 11.77 5.45 16.56
CA GLY A 252 11.45 6.88 16.51
C GLY A 252 10.18 7.18 15.73
N ILE A 253 10.00 6.58 14.55
CA ILE A 253 8.76 6.70 13.75
C ILE A 253 7.57 6.14 14.52
N ALA A 254 7.70 4.98 15.16
CA ALA A 254 6.64 4.40 15.99
C ALA A 254 6.27 5.31 17.17
N ALA A 255 7.25 5.92 17.84
CA ALA A 255 7.03 6.86 18.94
C ALA A 255 6.34 8.14 18.46
N TYR A 256 6.70 8.65 17.28
CA TYR A 256 6.03 9.80 16.67
C TYR A 256 4.57 9.49 16.34
N LEU A 257 4.28 8.34 15.70
CA LEU A 257 2.92 7.91 15.43
C LEU A 257 2.09 7.76 16.71
N LEU A 258 2.67 7.15 17.76
CA LEU A 258 2.02 7.01 19.05
C LEU A 258 1.71 8.37 19.69
N SER A 259 2.66 9.31 19.66
CA SER A 259 2.47 10.68 20.13
C SER A 259 1.29 11.35 19.41
N ARG A 260 1.21 11.22 18.08
CA ARG A 260 0.13 11.80 17.29
C ARG A 260 -1.22 11.13 17.54
N ILE A 261 -1.27 9.80 17.69
CA ILE A 261 -2.47 9.08 18.12
C ILE A 261 -2.98 9.61 19.46
N ILE A 262 -2.09 9.83 20.44
CA ILE A 262 -2.46 10.36 21.76
C ILE A 262 -3.02 11.78 21.65
N VAL A 263 -2.39 12.65 20.85
CA VAL A 263 -2.87 14.02 20.62
C VAL A 263 -4.25 14.01 19.98
N LEU A 264 -4.45 13.17 18.96
CA LEU A 264 -5.70 13.09 18.20
C LEU A 264 -6.86 12.47 19.01
N CYS A 265 -6.55 11.59 19.95
CA CYS A 265 -7.51 11.00 20.90
C CYS A 265 -7.73 11.86 22.16
N GLY A 266 -6.96 12.93 22.35
CA GLY A 266 -7.02 13.79 23.53
C GLY A 266 -8.19 14.77 23.51
N ASN A 267 -8.17 15.72 24.45
CA ASN A 267 -9.13 16.83 24.55
C ASN A 267 -8.53 18.17 24.10
N THR A 268 -7.43 18.14 23.34
CA THR A 268 -6.75 19.35 22.85
C THR A 268 -7.48 19.95 21.64
N LEU A 269 -7.18 21.20 21.28
CA LEU A 269 -7.78 21.86 20.11
C LEU A 269 -7.56 21.05 18.82
N ARG A 270 -6.41 20.39 18.69
CA ARG A 270 -6.03 19.47 17.60
C ARG A 270 -6.81 18.15 17.57
N ALA A 271 -7.57 17.84 18.62
CA ALA A 271 -8.45 16.67 18.63
C ALA A 271 -9.82 16.96 18.01
N ASN A 272 -10.15 18.23 17.74
CA ASN A 272 -11.41 18.65 17.12
C ASN A 272 -11.25 18.98 15.63
N THR A 273 -10.44 18.18 14.94
CA THR A 273 -10.09 18.39 13.53
C THR A 273 -11.03 17.60 12.62
N PRO A 274 -11.52 18.20 11.52
CA PRO A 274 -12.35 17.47 10.56
C PRO A 274 -11.56 16.31 9.93
N GLY A 275 -12.20 15.14 9.78
CA GLY A 275 -11.54 13.95 9.21
C GLY A 275 -10.66 13.16 10.19
N LYS A 276 -10.74 13.47 11.49
CA LYS A 276 -10.01 12.79 12.58
C LYS A 276 -10.00 11.27 12.48
N ASP A 277 -11.16 10.67 12.26
CA ASP A 277 -11.31 9.22 12.29
C ASP A 277 -10.49 8.55 11.18
N MET A 278 -10.38 9.19 10.02
CA MET A 278 -9.58 8.68 8.90
C MET A 278 -8.08 8.78 9.17
N MET A 279 -7.62 9.92 9.70
CA MET A 279 -6.23 10.08 10.13
C MET A 279 -5.86 9.02 11.17
N LEU A 280 -6.78 8.76 12.11
CA LEU A 280 -6.58 7.77 13.16
C LEU A 280 -6.48 6.35 12.60
N LEU A 281 -7.31 6.00 11.59
CA LEU A 281 -7.20 4.71 10.90
C LEU A 281 -5.80 4.53 10.32
N PHE A 282 -5.30 5.51 9.55
CA PHE A 282 -3.96 5.45 8.97
C PHE A 282 -2.87 5.38 10.04
N ALA A 283 -2.97 6.20 11.09
CA ALA A 283 -2.01 6.24 12.18
C ALA A 283 -1.93 4.93 12.95
N ILE A 284 -3.08 4.34 13.31
CA ILE A 284 -3.15 3.07 14.06
C ILE A 284 -2.58 1.93 13.22
N VAL A 285 -2.96 1.82 11.94
CA VAL A 285 -2.46 0.76 11.07
C VAL A 285 -0.95 0.91 10.85
N ALA A 286 -0.46 2.13 10.57
CA ALA A 286 0.96 2.41 10.46
C ALA A 286 1.72 2.08 11.75
N PHE A 287 1.16 2.41 12.92
CA PHE A 287 1.79 2.11 14.20
C PHE A 287 1.92 0.60 14.43
N VAL A 288 0.86 -0.16 14.18
CA VAL A 288 0.88 -1.64 14.29
C VAL A 288 1.89 -2.24 13.32
N LEU A 289 1.91 -1.80 12.06
CA LEU A 289 2.89 -2.27 11.07
C LEU A 289 4.32 -1.93 11.47
N SER A 290 4.58 -0.72 11.98
CA SER A 290 5.89 -0.32 12.48
C SER A 290 6.36 -1.20 13.65
N CYS A 291 5.47 -1.52 14.61
CA CYS A 291 5.78 -2.47 15.68
C CYS A 291 6.15 -3.86 15.13
N LEU A 292 5.40 -4.37 14.17
CA LEU A 292 5.70 -5.65 13.52
C LEU A 292 7.04 -5.62 12.78
N ILE A 293 7.37 -4.51 12.10
CA ILE A 293 8.67 -4.31 11.44
C ILE A 293 9.81 -4.35 12.44
N ILE A 294 9.67 -3.71 13.60
CA ILE A 294 10.68 -3.73 14.65
C ILE A 294 10.90 -5.16 15.13
N VAL A 295 9.82 -5.91 15.42
CA VAL A 295 9.91 -7.33 15.82
C VAL A 295 10.59 -8.18 14.74
N CYS A 296 10.21 -8.01 13.47
CA CYS A 296 10.84 -8.71 12.35
C CYS A 296 12.32 -8.32 12.19
N THR A 297 12.68 -7.07 12.44
CA THR A 297 14.06 -6.57 12.35
C THR A 297 14.92 -7.20 13.45
N ILE A 298 14.42 -7.24 14.69
CA ILE A 298 15.09 -7.91 15.81
C ILE A 298 15.27 -9.40 15.51
N TYR A 299 14.21 -10.07 15.03
CA TYR A 299 14.29 -11.47 14.61
C TYR A 299 15.37 -11.68 13.53
N CYS A 300 15.48 -10.79 12.55
CA CYS A 300 16.51 -10.89 11.52
C CYS A 300 17.92 -10.70 12.11
N ILE A 301 18.14 -9.69 12.96
CA ILE A 301 19.45 -9.42 13.60
C ILE A 301 19.93 -10.62 14.42
N LEU A 302 19.03 -11.22 15.23
CA LEU A 302 19.35 -12.38 16.07
C LEU A 302 19.73 -13.62 15.24
N ASN A 303 19.29 -13.68 13.97
CA ASN A 303 19.55 -14.79 13.06
C ASN A 303 20.63 -14.49 12.00
N PHE A 304 21.30 -13.33 12.07
CA PHE A 304 22.43 -13.03 11.19
C PHE A 304 23.56 -14.07 11.34
N GLU A 305 24.34 -14.27 10.27
CA GLU A 305 25.41 -15.29 10.13
C GLU A 305 24.94 -16.73 9.87
N HIS A 306 23.63 -17.01 9.86
CA HIS A 306 23.10 -18.37 9.67
C HIS A 306 22.47 -18.64 8.29
N GLY A 307 22.69 -17.80 7.27
CA GLY A 307 22.48 -18.20 5.86
C GLY A 307 21.68 -17.30 4.91
N LEU A 308 21.34 -16.05 5.24
CA LEU A 308 20.60 -15.15 4.31
C LEU A 308 21.40 -14.91 3.02
N LYS A 309 22.71 -14.64 3.12
CA LYS A 309 23.63 -14.50 1.96
C LYS A 309 23.63 -15.71 1.03
N SER A 310 23.60 -16.93 1.59
CA SER A 310 23.63 -18.17 0.80
C SER A 310 22.33 -18.37 0.01
N VAL A 311 21.19 -17.92 0.54
CA VAL A 311 19.89 -18.01 -0.11
C VAL A 311 19.78 -16.99 -1.25
N PHE A 312 20.26 -15.75 -1.06
CA PHE A 312 20.30 -14.77 -2.15
C PHE A 312 21.24 -15.20 -3.28
N ALA A 313 22.43 -15.70 -2.95
CA ALA A 313 23.36 -16.24 -3.95
C ALA A 313 22.73 -17.39 -4.76
N ARG A 314 21.95 -18.27 -4.09
CA ARG A 314 21.22 -19.35 -4.77
C ARG A 314 20.04 -18.81 -5.60
N LYS A 315 19.30 -17.80 -5.15
CA LYS A 315 18.19 -17.19 -5.91
C LYS A 315 18.70 -16.47 -7.15
N ASP A 316 19.80 -15.73 -7.05
CA ASP A 316 20.45 -15.09 -8.19
C ASP A 316 20.99 -16.13 -9.19
N GLN A 317 21.53 -17.26 -8.71
CA GLN A 317 21.94 -18.39 -9.56
C GLN A 317 20.76 -19.10 -10.26
N VAL A 318 19.64 -19.31 -9.56
CA VAL A 318 18.44 -19.93 -10.13
C VAL A 318 17.79 -18.99 -11.14
N ALA A 319 17.63 -17.70 -10.83
CA ALA A 319 17.14 -16.71 -11.78
C ALA A 319 18.02 -16.68 -13.04
N ARG A 320 19.35 -16.68 -12.87
CA ARG A 320 20.30 -16.75 -13.98
C ARG A 320 20.17 -18.04 -14.81
N ARG A 321 19.92 -19.19 -14.18
CA ARG A 321 19.65 -20.46 -14.89
C ARG A 321 18.32 -20.44 -15.65
N SER A 322 17.27 -19.85 -15.08
CA SER A 322 15.97 -19.70 -15.74
C SER A 322 16.07 -18.80 -16.98
N PHE A 323 16.82 -17.70 -16.89
CA PHE A 323 17.12 -16.84 -18.04
C PHE A 323 17.95 -17.58 -19.11
N VAL A 324 18.96 -18.35 -18.72
CA VAL A 324 19.78 -19.15 -19.65
C VAL A 324 18.99 -20.26 -20.34
N PHE A 325 18.04 -20.91 -19.65
CA PHE A 325 17.17 -21.92 -20.26
C PHE A 325 16.22 -21.32 -21.29
N GLN A 326 15.88 -20.04 -21.14
CA GLN A 326 14.99 -19.31 -22.03
C GLN A 326 15.71 -18.70 -23.25
N GLU A 327 17.04 -18.57 -23.19
CA GLU A 327 17.88 -18.12 -24.31
C GLU A 327 18.45 -19.25 -25.18
N LEU A 328 18.26 -20.52 -24.82
CA LEU A 328 18.61 -21.62 -25.72
C LEU A 328 17.69 -21.58 -26.96
N PRO A 329 18.22 -21.39 -28.18
CA PRO A 329 17.40 -21.47 -29.38
C PRO A 329 16.87 -22.91 -29.49
N ASN A 330 15.60 -23.04 -29.89
CA ASN A 330 15.00 -24.31 -30.32
C ASN A 330 15.74 -24.86 -31.55
N HIS A 331 16.93 -25.43 -31.37
CA HIS A 331 17.54 -26.30 -32.37
C HIS A 331 17.00 -27.71 -32.16
N THR A 332 15.77 -27.93 -32.60
CA THR A 332 15.23 -29.24 -32.91
C THR A 332 14.87 -29.29 -34.39
N ASN A 333 15.88 -29.28 -35.26
CA ASN A 333 15.76 -29.91 -36.56
C ASN A 333 16.13 -31.39 -36.39
N SER A 334 15.14 -32.17 -35.98
CA SER A 334 15.17 -33.62 -36.11
C SER A 334 14.98 -33.99 -37.58
N THR A 335 16.04 -34.39 -38.26
CA THR A 335 15.91 -35.14 -39.52
C THR A 335 16.87 -36.32 -39.54
N ARG A 336 16.28 -37.48 -39.23
CA ARG A 336 16.54 -38.81 -39.80
C ARG A 336 17.94 -39.42 -39.63
N GLN A 337 18.09 -40.24 -38.59
CA GLN A 337 18.96 -41.41 -38.67
C GLN A 337 18.28 -42.48 -39.55
N SER A 338 18.92 -42.83 -40.66
CA SER A 338 18.53 -43.93 -41.54
C SER A 338 18.74 -45.27 -40.83
N ARG A 339 17.73 -46.13 -40.92
CA ARG A 339 17.72 -47.52 -40.45
C ARG A 339 18.89 -48.31 -41.06
N LEU A 340 19.69 -48.95 -40.20
CA LEU A 340 20.53 -50.08 -40.56
C LEU A 340 19.64 -51.32 -40.71
N SER A 341 19.54 -51.86 -41.93
CA SER A 341 19.12 -53.24 -42.18
C SER A 341 20.36 -54.13 -42.08
N LEU A 342 20.26 -55.17 -41.26
CA LEU A 342 21.20 -56.29 -41.21
C LEU A 342 20.88 -57.23 -42.38
N ASP A 343 21.86 -57.45 -43.25
CA ASP A 343 22.06 -58.71 -43.97
C ASP A 343 23.26 -59.42 -43.33
#